data_AF-A0A9W8IBS5-F1
#
_entry.id   AF-A0A9W8IBS5-F1
#
_cell.length_a   1.000
_cell.length_b   1.000
_cell.length_c   1.000
_cell.angle_alpha   90.00
_cell.angle_beta   90.00
_cell.angle_gamma   90.00
#
_symmetry.space_group_name_H-M   'P 1'
#
loop_
_entity.id
_entity.type
_entity.pdbx_description
1 polymer ?
#
loop_
_entity_poly.entity_id
_entity_poly.type
_entity_poly.pdbx_seq_one_letter_code
_entity_poly.pdbx_strand_id
1 'polypeptide(L)'
;MSLSNSSTSEANGKDRPDLQILDHALTKVKQFGWTEKALSSAASDLGLSTMAHAVAPQGGLSLIQHFMDRALDETRIEVDDQLHEFDSSMDKLRFLCRIRLKQTRPYVERWPEAAAILAQPQNIPAALHALSELSSALWYLADDQSVRLDWYAKRSALAALYADQ
;
A
#
# COMPACT_ATOMS: atom_id res chain seq x y z
N MET A 1 -34.91 20.44 -23.27
CA MET A 1 -34.11 21.55 -22.71
C MET A 1 -33.55 21.07 -21.39
N SER A 2 -32.46 20.31 -21.46
CA SER A 2 -31.09 20.74 -21.08
C SER A 2 -30.90 20.52 -19.57
N LEU A 3 -30.45 19.34 -19.14
CA LEU A 3 -29.03 18.96 -18.97
C LEU A 3 -28.23 20.01 -18.23
N SER A 4 -27.85 19.70 -16.98
CA SER A 4 -26.46 19.64 -16.50
C SER A 4 -26.39 19.92 -15.00
N ASN A 5 -26.02 18.92 -14.20
CA ASN A 5 -25.10 19.10 -13.08
C ASN A 5 -24.44 17.76 -12.76
N SER A 6 -23.77 17.22 -13.76
CA SER A 6 -22.79 16.14 -13.67
C SER A 6 -21.43 16.77 -13.92
N SER A 7 -20.96 17.55 -12.95
CA SER A 7 -19.72 18.33 -13.05
C SER A 7 -19.10 18.60 -11.67
N THR A 8 -18.80 17.54 -10.90
CA THR A 8 -17.96 17.67 -9.69
C THR A 8 -17.02 16.49 -9.41
N SER A 9 -16.89 15.52 -10.31
CA SER A 9 -16.04 14.33 -10.05
C SER A 9 -14.71 14.29 -10.79
N GLU A 10 -14.33 15.34 -11.53
CA GLU A 10 -13.13 15.33 -12.40
C GLU A 10 -12.14 16.48 -12.12
N ALA A 11 -12.26 17.16 -10.98
CA ALA A 11 -11.29 18.17 -10.56
C ALA A 11 -10.15 17.52 -9.75
N ASN A 12 -9.12 17.13 -10.50
CA ASN A 12 -7.72 17.46 -10.22
C ASN A 12 -6.93 16.57 -9.24
N GLY A 13 -6.34 15.49 -9.78
CA GLY A 13 -5.25 14.75 -9.12
C GLY A 13 -3.98 15.60 -8.83
N LYS A 14 -3.95 16.87 -9.29
CA LYS A 14 -2.90 17.85 -9.00
C LYS A 14 -3.22 18.76 -7.80
N ASP A 15 -4.45 18.75 -7.29
CA ASP A 15 -4.94 19.61 -6.19
C ASP A 15 -5.20 18.83 -4.88
N ARG A 16 -4.48 17.73 -4.65
CA ARG A 16 -4.52 16.99 -3.38
C ARG A 16 -3.36 17.44 -2.49
N PRO A 17 -3.49 18.57 -1.77
CA PRO A 17 -2.42 19.08 -0.89
C PRO A 17 -2.06 18.07 0.20
N ASP A 18 -3.00 17.20 0.57
CA ASP A 18 -2.80 16.06 1.46
C ASP A 18 -1.74 15.09 0.93
N LEU A 19 -1.88 14.65 -0.32
CA LEU A 19 -0.92 13.73 -0.93
C LEU A 19 0.44 14.41 -1.15
N GLN A 20 0.45 15.68 -1.52
CA GLN A 20 1.70 16.45 -1.68
C GLN A 20 2.49 16.54 -0.37
N ILE A 21 1.82 16.77 0.75
CA ILE A 21 2.46 16.79 2.07
C ILE A 21 3.01 15.41 2.41
N LEU A 22 2.23 14.34 2.20
CA LEU A 22 2.66 12.98 2.49
C LEU A 22 3.86 12.55 1.62
N ASP A 23 3.83 12.85 0.32
CA ASP A 23 4.93 12.58 -0.60
C ASP A 23 6.20 13.34 -0.22
N HIS A 24 6.07 14.63 0.12
CA HIS A 24 7.21 15.41 0.56
C HIS A 24 7.73 14.94 1.94
N ALA A 25 6.84 14.48 2.83
CA ALA A 25 7.21 13.93 4.13
C ALA A 25 8.04 12.64 4.01
N LEU A 26 7.82 11.81 2.98
CA LEU A 26 8.67 10.63 2.71
C LEU A 26 10.14 11.03 2.53
N THR A 27 10.43 12.16 1.88
CA THR A 27 11.80 12.65 1.71
C THR A 27 12.48 13.00 3.04
N LYS A 28 11.68 13.34 4.06
CA LYS A 28 12.12 13.75 5.40
C LYS A 28 12.26 12.60 6.38
N VAL A 29 11.77 11.40 6.04
CA VAL A 29 11.83 10.20 6.91
C VAL A 29 13.26 9.86 7.32
N LYS A 30 14.25 10.01 6.43
CA LYS A 30 15.66 9.76 6.77
C LYS A 30 16.17 10.63 7.93
N GLN A 31 15.65 11.86 8.04
CA GLN A 31 16.07 12.82 9.06
C GLN A 31 15.21 12.70 10.33
N PHE A 32 13.88 12.73 10.20
CA PHE A 32 12.95 12.83 11.33
C PHE A 32 12.23 11.51 11.69
N GLY A 33 12.45 10.44 10.92
CA GLY A 33 11.77 9.16 11.10
C GLY A 33 10.31 9.18 10.65
N TRP A 34 9.58 8.14 11.02
CA TRP A 34 8.14 7.98 10.74
C TRP A 34 7.31 8.71 11.80
N THR A 35 7.44 10.03 11.87
CA THR A 35 6.88 10.84 12.95
C THR A 35 6.08 12.03 12.43
N GLU A 36 5.24 12.62 13.29
CA GLU A 36 4.55 13.88 13.00
C GLU A 36 5.53 15.01 12.65
N LYS A 37 6.76 14.99 13.19
CA LYS A 37 7.77 15.99 12.87
C LYS A 37 8.17 15.97 11.39
N ALA A 38 8.21 14.79 10.76
CA ALA A 38 8.45 14.67 9.32
C ALA A 38 7.32 15.34 8.52
N LEU A 39 6.07 15.13 8.94
CA LEU A 39 4.86 15.70 8.34
C LEU A 39 4.80 17.22 8.52
N SER A 40 5.02 17.73 9.74
CA SER A 40 5.03 19.17 10.01
C SER A 40 6.16 19.88 9.28
N SER A 41 7.34 19.26 9.18
CA SER A 41 8.44 19.81 8.38
C SER A 41 8.08 19.87 6.89
N ALA A 42 7.46 18.81 6.35
CA ALA A 42 7.05 18.78 4.96
C ALA A 42 5.94 19.79 4.65
N ALA A 43 4.94 19.89 5.52
CA ALA A 43 3.88 20.89 5.40
C ALA A 43 4.42 22.32 5.48
N SER A 44 5.42 22.57 6.33
CA SER A 44 6.05 23.88 6.44
C SER A 44 6.85 24.25 5.19
N ASP A 45 7.58 23.29 4.61
CA ASP A 45 8.31 23.50 3.35
C ASP A 45 7.36 23.85 2.18
N LEU A 46 6.14 23.32 2.20
CA LEU A 46 5.10 23.57 1.19
C LEU A 46 4.21 24.79 1.50
N GLY A 47 4.42 25.47 2.65
CA GLY A 47 3.57 26.58 3.09
C GLY A 47 2.15 26.16 3.53
N LEU A 48 1.95 24.87 3.83
CA LEU A 48 0.67 24.24 4.19
C LEU A 48 0.63 23.80 5.66
N SER A 49 1.36 24.46 6.56
CA SER A 49 1.55 24.02 7.96
C SER A 49 0.24 23.77 8.74
N THR A 50 -0.84 24.48 8.41
CA THR A 50 -2.16 24.30 9.04
C THR A 50 -2.81 22.95 8.71
N MET A 51 -2.41 22.32 7.60
CA MET A 51 -2.95 21.04 7.13
C MET A 51 -2.20 19.84 7.70
N ALA A 52 -1.02 20.02 8.30
CA ALA A 52 -0.15 18.90 8.73
C ALA A 52 -0.86 17.87 9.60
N HIS A 53 -1.63 18.31 10.60
CA HIS A 53 -2.39 17.41 11.48
C HIS A 53 -3.66 16.85 10.82
N ALA A 54 -4.27 17.59 9.90
CA ALA A 54 -5.47 17.14 9.19
C ALA A 54 -5.17 16.00 8.19
N VAL A 55 -3.97 16.03 7.60
CA VAL A 55 -3.54 15.06 6.57
C VAL A 55 -3.11 13.73 7.19
N ALA A 56 -2.63 13.73 8.43
CA ALA A 56 -2.13 12.54 9.10
C ALA A 56 -2.65 12.48 10.55
N PRO A 57 -3.95 12.17 10.76
CA PRO A 57 -4.55 12.12 12.10
C PRO A 57 -3.93 11.04 13.00
N GLN A 58 -3.28 10.04 12.41
CA GLN A 58 -2.56 8.96 13.12
C GLN A 58 -1.03 9.15 13.03
N GLY A 59 -0.59 10.35 12.62
CA GLY A 59 0.80 10.76 12.54
C GLY A 59 1.65 9.81 11.70
N GLY A 60 2.63 9.19 12.36
CA GLY A 60 3.57 8.26 11.72
C GLY A 60 2.89 7.08 11.00
N LEU A 61 1.75 6.59 11.51
CA LEU A 61 1.04 5.48 10.87
C LEU A 61 0.49 5.89 9.50
N SER A 62 -0.11 7.07 9.38
CA SER A 62 -0.63 7.58 8.10
C SER A 62 0.48 7.73 7.07
N LEU A 63 1.68 8.15 7.50
CA LEU A 63 2.84 8.24 6.62
C LEU A 63 3.32 6.86 6.14
N ILE A 64 3.29 5.86 7.02
CA ILE A 64 3.64 4.46 6.67
C ILE A 64 2.60 3.90 5.68
N GLN A 65 1.31 4.11 5.92
CA GLN A 65 0.24 3.68 5.02
C GLN A 65 0.40 4.30 3.62
N HIS A 66 0.62 5.62 3.57
CA HIS A 66 0.89 6.31 2.31
C HIS A 66 2.09 5.74 1.55
N PHE A 67 3.19 5.45 2.26
CA PHE A 67 4.33 4.75 1.64
C PHE A 67 3.95 3.37 1.11
N MET A 68 3.16 2.61 1.86
CA MET A 68 2.76 1.25 1.47
C MET A 68 1.93 1.25 0.20
N ASP A 69 0.95 2.14 0.12
CA ASP A 69 0.05 2.31 -1.02
C ASP A 69 0.81 2.80 -2.25
N ARG A 70 1.59 3.87 -2.09
CA ARG A 70 2.40 4.43 -3.17
C ARG A 70 3.38 3.41 -3.76
N ALA A 71 4.08 2.67 -2.91
CA ALA A 71 5.04 1.67 -3.38
C ALA A 71 4.34 0.48 -4.08
N LEU A 72 3.12 0.13 -3.68
CA LEU A 72 2.30 -0.86 -4.38
C LEU A 72 1.88 -0.34 -5.77
N ASP A 73 1.45 0.91 -5.88
CA ASP A 73 1.12 1.52 -7.16
C ASP A 73 2.32 1.64 -8.09
N GLU A 74 3.49 2.04 -7.55
CA GLU A 74 4.75 2.02 -8.29
C GLU A 74 5.10 0.60 -8.76
N THR A 75 4.87 -0.42 -7.92
CA THR A 75 5.08 -1.83 -8.31
C THR A 75 4.18 -2.21 -9.49
N ARG A 76 2.89 -1.84 -9.45
CA ARG A 76 1.94 -2.12 -10.55
C ARG A 76 2.39 -1.52 -11.88
N ILE A 77 2.95 -0.31 -11.84
CA ILE A 77 3.43 0.40 -13.03
C ILE A 77 4.74 -0.20 -13.55
N GLU A 78 5.69 -0.55 -12.67
CA GLU A 78 7.03 -1.01 -13.05
C GLU A 78 7.02 -2.40 -13.71
N VAL A 79 6.09 -3.28 -13.31
CA VAL A 79 6.17 -4.72 -13.61
C VAL A 79 5.29 -5.19 -14.76
N ASP A 80 4.43 -4.32 -15.32
CA ASP A 80 3.39 -4.72 -16.29
C ASP A 80 3.94 -5.56 -17.45
N ASP A 81 5.04 -5.12 -18.07
CA ASP A 81 5.66 -5.86 -19.18
C ASP A 81 6.62 -6.99 -18.73
N GLN A 82 7.22 -6.88 -17.53
CA GLN A 82 8.28 -7.79 -17.05
C GLN A 82 7.72 -9.13 -16.56
N LEU A 83 6.45 -9.18 -16.17
CA LEU A 83 5.83 -10.41 -15.65
C LEU A 83 5.63 -11.48 -16.71
N HIS A 84 5.58 -11.12 -18.00
CA HIS A 84 5.47 -12.07 -19.12
C HIS A 84 6.73 -12.92 -19.31
N GLU A 85 7.87 -12.53 -18.72
CA GLU A 85 9.12 -13.30 -18.79
C GLU A 85 9.12 -14.53 -17.87
N PHE A 86 8.12 -14.66 -16.99
CA PHE A 86 8.04 -15.75 -16.02
C PHE A 86 6.89 -16.71 -16.34
N ASP A 87 7.22 -17.99 -16.46
CA ASP A 87 6.22 -19.05 -16.72
C ASP A 87 5.43 -19.46 -15.47
N SER A 88 5.99 -19.29 -14.26
CA SER A 88 5.37 -19.70 -13.00
C SER A 88 4.84 -18.52 -12.19
N SER A 89 3.60 -18.60 -11.71
CA SER A 89 3.02 -17.64 -10.76
C SER A 89 3.85 -17.49 -9.48
N MET A 90 4.53 -18.55 -9.04
CA MET A 90 5.43 -18.48 -7.88
C MET A 90 6.70 -17.68 -8.17
N ASP A 91 7.22 -17.74 -9.39
CA ASP A 91 8.40 -16.95 -9.79
C ASP A 91 8.02 -15.49 -10.00
N LYS A 92 6.85 -15.22 -10.60
CA LYS A 92 6.23 -13.89 -10.63
C LYS A 92 6.10 -13.31 -9.22
N LEU A 93 5.57 -14.07 -8.27
CA LEU A 93 5.42 -13.62 -6.88
C LEU A 93 6.78 -13.33 -6.21
N ARG A 94 7.80 -14.18 -6.42
CA ARG A 94 9.16 -13.92 -5.91
C ARG A 94 9.76 -12.65 -6.51
N PHE A 95 9.55 -12.41 -7.79
CA PHE A 95 9.99 -11.20 -8.48
C PHE A 95 9.30 -9.96 -7.91
N LEU A 96 7.97 -9.97 -7.80
CA LEU A 96 7.18 -8.90 -7.20
C LEU A 96 7.61 -8.58 -5.76
N CYS A 97 7.82 -9.60 -4.93
CA CYS A 97 8.34 -9.43 -3.58
C CYS A 97 9.72 -8.76 -3.56
N ARG A 98 10.61 -9.10 -4.50
CA ARG A 98 11.93 -8.47 -4.63
C ARG A 98 11.84 -7.00 -5.01
N ILE A 99 10.97 -6.64 -5.96
CA ILE A 99 10.71 -5.23 -6.32
C ILE A 99 10.20 -4.47 -5.11
N ARG A 100 9.19 -5.02 -4.42
CA ARG A 100 8.60 -4.37 -3.25
C ARG A 100 9.60 -4.14 -2.12
N LEU A 101 10.50 -5.10 -1.88
CA LEU A 101 11.59 -4.97 -0.91
C LEU A 101 12.66 -3.96 -1.35
N LYS A 102 12.94 -3.85 -2.65
CA LYS A 102 13.88 -2.85 -3.17
C LYS A 102 13.37 -1.42 -2.91
N GLN A 103 12.07 -1.17 -3.04
CA GLN A 103 11.46 0.14 -2.76
C GLN A 103 11.59 0.57 -1.29
N THR A 104 11.77 -0.38 -0.36
CA THR A 104 12.01 -0.09 1.06
C THR A 104 13.48 0.27 1.35
N ARG A 105 14.42 -0.04 0.45
CA ARG A 105 15.86 0.22 0.67
C ARG A 105 16.21 1.67 1.05
N PRO A 106 15.61 2.72 0.46
CA PRO A 106 15.89 4.10 0.84
C PRO A 106 15.58 4.40 2.31
N TYR A 107 14.72 3.60 2.95
CA TYR A 107 14.23 3.79 4.31
C TYR A 107 14.73 2.73 5.29
N VAL A 108 15.65 1.85 4.88
CA VAL A 108 16.06 0.67 5.67
C VAL A 108 16.53 1.01 7.08
N GLU A 109 17.24 2.13 7.26
CA GLU A 109 17.75 2.57 8.56
C GLU A 109 16.64 2.94 9.54
N ARG A 110 15.50 3.45 9.02
CA ARG A 110 14.34 3.87 9.82
C ARG A 110 13.18 2.88 9.74
N TRP A 111 13.33 1.79 8.98
CA TRP A 111 12.28 0.78 8.84
C TRP A 111 11.96 0.04 10.14
N PRO A 112 12.92 -0.23 11.05
CA PRO A 112 12.61 -0.78 12.37
C PRO A 112 11.65 0.10 13.19
N GLU A 113 11.75 1.43 13.06
CA GLU A 113 10.84 2.37 13.71
C GLU A 113 9.42 2.23 13.14
N ALA A 114 9.28 2.13 11.82
CA ALA A 114 7.98 1.88 11.19
C ALA A 114 7.38 0.54 11.62
N ALA A 115 8.19 -0.52 11.65
CA ALA A 115 7.75 -1.83 12.12
C ALA A 115 7.28 -1.79 13.58
N ALA A 116 7.97 -1.03 14.44
CA ALA A 116 7.55 -0.83 15.83
C ALA A 116 6.20 -0.11 15.93
N ILE A 117 5.95 0.90 15.10
CA ILE A 117 4.65 1.59 15.03
C ILE A 117 3.55 0.63 14.58
N LEU A 118 3.77 -0.15 13.52
CA LEU A 118 2.79 -1.12 13.02
C LEU A 118 2.49 -2.25 14.03
N ALA A 119 3.47 -2.61 14.86
CA ALA A 119 3.32 -3.63 15.89
C ALA A 119 2.56 -3.16 17.13
N GLN A 120 2.26 -1.86 17.27
CA GLN A 120 1.48 -1.35 18.40
C GLN A 120 0.05 -1.91 18.35
N PRO A 121 -0.53 -2.36 19.48
CA PRO A 121 -1.86 -2.98 19.50
C PRO A 121 -2.97 -2.16 18.84
N GLN A 122 -2.93 -0.82 18.98
CA GLN A 122 -3.88 0.07 18.34
C GLN A 122 -3.78 0.11 16.80
N ASN A 123 -2.61 -0.24 16.25
CA ASN A 123 -2.29 -0.16 14.83
C ASN A 123 -2.37 -1.53 14.14
N ILE A 124 -2.44 -2.63 14.89
CA ILE A 124 -2.52 -4.00 14.35
C ILE A 124 -3.64 -4.16 13.31
N PRO A 125 -4.88 -3.67 13.53
CA PRO A 125 -5.94 -3.83 12.54
C PRO A 125 -5.59 -3.15 11.20
N ALA A 126 -5.01 -1.95 11.26
CA ALA A 126 -4.58 -1.20 10.08
C ALA A 126 -3.38 -1.88 9.39
N ALA A 127 -2.41 -2.37 10.16
CA ALA A 127 -1.25 -3.10 9.64
C ALA A 127 -1.66 -4.40 8.94
N LEU A 128 -2.61 -5.14 9.52
CA LEU A 128 -3.12 -6.38 8.96
C LEU A 128 -3.91 -6.12 7.67
N HIS A 129 -4.72 -5.05 7.64
CA HIS A 129 -5.41 -4.63 6.43
C HIS A 129 -4.43 -4.34 5.29
N ALA A 130 -3.43 -3.48 5.53
CA ALA A 130 -2.41 -3.14 4.55
C ALA A 130 -1.64 -4.38 4.06
N LEU A 131 -1.33 -5.33 4.96
CA LEU A 131 -0.69 -6.59 4.57
C LEU A 131 -1.61 -7.46 3.70
N SER A 132 -2.90 -7.53 4.04
CA SER A 132 -3.89 -8.30 3.27
C SER A 132 -4.11 -7.73 1.88
N GLU A 133 -4.15 -6.40 1.75
CA GLU A 133 -4.26 -5.70 0.47
C GLU A 133 -3.00 -5.90 -0.37
N LEU A 134 -1.83 -5.75 0.22
CA LEU A 134 -0.56 -6.02 -0.45
C LEU A 134 -0.51 -7.46 -0.97
N SER A 135 -0.80 -8.45 -0.11
CA SER A 135 -0.82 -9.86 -0.50
C SER A 135 -1.79 -10.10 -1.66
N SER A 136 -3.01 -9.57 -1.56
CA SER A 136 -4.04 -9.73 -2.60
C SER A 136 -3.62 -9.09 -3.92
N ALA A 137 -3.00 -7.92 -3.87
CA ALA A 137 -2.52 -7.22 -5.05
C ALA A 137 -1.33 -7.93 -5.71
N LEU A 138 -0.39 -8.47 -4.93
CA LEU A 138 0.73 -9.25 -5.48
C LEU A 138 0.25 -10.56 -6.14
N TRP A 139 -0.70 -11.25 -5.52
CA TRP A 139 -1.31 -12.44 -6.12
C TRP A 139 -2.09 -12.11 -7.39
N TYR A 140 -2.81 -10.98 -7.40
CA TYR A 140 -3.50 -10.50 -8.58
C TYR A 140 -2.53 -10.18 -9.73
N LEU A 141 -1.43 -9.48 -9.45
CA LEU A 141 -0.38 -9.19 -10.42
C LEU A 141 0.31 -10.44 -10.94
N ALA A 142 0.50 -11.46 -10.11
CA ALA A 142 1.12 -12.73 -10.51
C ALA A 142 0.24 -13.57 -11.47
N ASP A 143 -0.94 -13.06 -11.86
CA ASP A 143 -1.93 -13.73 -12.70
C ASP A 143 -2.26 -15.16 -12.22
N ASP A 144 -2.28 -15.34 -10.91
CA ASP A 144 -2.63 -16.64 -10.35
C ASP A 144 -4.15 -16.81 -10.31
N GLN A 145 -4.69 -17.46 -11.34
CA GLN A 145 -6.09 -17.88 -11.36
C GLN A 145 -6.38 -19.08 -10.44
N SER A 146 -5.35 -19.75 -9.90
CA SER A 146 -5.50 -21.03 -9.17
C SER A 146 -5.84 -20.89 -7.69
N VAL A 147 -5.58 -19.73 -7.06
CA VAL A 147 -5.75 -19.57 -5.60
C VAL A 147 -7.22 -19.53 -5.15
N ARG A 148 -8.17 -19.22 -6.03
CA ARG A 148 -9.59 -19.08 -5.61
C ARG A 148 -10.40 -20.37 -5.67
N LEU A 149 -9.98 -21.39 -6.42
CA LEU A 149 -10.78 -22.61 -6.62
C LEU A 149 -10.14 -23.83 -5.94
N ASP A 150 -8.82 -23.98 -5.99
CA ASP A 150 -8.17 -25.21 -5.58
C ASP A 150 -8.24 -25.50 -4.08
N TRP A 151 -8.22 -24.47 -3.23
CA TRP A 151 -8.31 -24.69 -1.78
C TRP A 151 -9.74 -25.01 -1.33
N TYR A 152 -10.71 -24.19 -1.71
CA TYR A 152 -12.10 -24.41 -1.33
C TYR A 152 -12.70 -25.65 -1.99
N ALA A 153 -12.39 -25.94 -3.25
CA ALA A 153 -12.88 -27.15 -3.93
C ALA A 153 -12.36 -28.43 -3.26
N LYS A 154 -11.08 -28.48 -2.85
CA LYS A 154 -10.51 -29.62 -2.13
C LYS A 154 -11.19 -29.86 -0.79
N ARG A 155 -11.57 -28.80 -0.05
CA ARG A 155 -12.32 -28.93 1.22
C ARG A 155 -13.77 -29.33 1.02
N SER A 156 -14.45 -28.75 0.03
CA SER A 156 -15.83 -29.07 -0.28
C SER A 156 -15.97 -30.54 -0.71
N ALA A 157 -15.04 -31.03 -1.54
CA ALA A 157 -15.00 -32.44 -1.94
C ALA A 157 -14.75 -33.38 -0.75
N LEU A 158 -13.83 -33.02 0.16
CA LEU A 158 -13.57 -33.80 1.36
C LEU A 158 -14.77 -33.82 2.32
N ALA A 159 -15.47 -32.69 2.47
CA ALA A 159 -16.67 -32.58 3.30
C ALA A 159 -17.85 -33.39 2.72
N ALA A 160 -18.02 -33.40 1.39
CA ALA A 160 -19.03 -34.21 0.72
C ALA A 160 -18.78 -35.72 0.92
N LEU A 161 -17.53 -36.17 0.82
CA LEU A 161 -17.13 -37.57 1.10
C LEU A 161 -17.35 -37.96 2.57
N TYR A 162 -17.17 -37.02 3.49
CA TYR A 162 -17.39 -37.26 4.93
C TYR A 162 -18.87 -37.31 5.31
N ALA A 163 -19.75 -36.62 4.56
CA ALA A 163 -21.19 -36.61 4.79
C ALA A 163 -21.93 -37.83 4.19
N ASP A 164 -21.28 -38.58 3.30
CA ASP A 164 -21.80 -39.79 2.65
C ASP A 164 -21.53 -41.08 3.47
N GLN A 165 -20.94 -40.95 4.67
CA GLN A 165 -20.63 -42.05 5.61
C GLN A 165 -21.50 -41.97 6.86
#